data_AF-A0A2G8HYY8-F1
#
_entry.id   AF-A0A2G8HYY8-F1
#
_cell.length_a   1.000
_cell.length_b   1.000
_cell.length_c   1.000
_cell.angle_alpha   90.00
_cell.angle_beta   90.00
_cell.angle_gamma   90.00
#
_symmetry.space_group_name_H-M   'P 1'
#
loop_
_entity.id
_entity.type
_entity.pdbx_description
1 polymer ?
#
loop_
_entity_poly.entity_id
_entity_poly.type
_entity_poly.pdbx_seq_one_letter_code
_entity_poly.pdbx_strand_id
1 'polypeptide(L)'
;MKKIILLLALLLTTSCSLTGRNIVQVNDFELAGGSVGNSSWKDELKLKRISWYQEMTMVFDVLLGEVTPNSPFYDWFSTSEKVSLKSCSKSYLALYYSSASEVISKNNFIKQASSQGFEKYIMNEFAGALRLHPQYITNSFQLYDIAIFCSKSNLGNSLKVEFPNFKTISF
;
A
#
# COMPACT_ATOMS: atom_id res chain seq x y z
N MET A 1 30.20 -1.55 44.58
CA MET A 1 30.06 -2.26 43.27
C MET A 1 28.70 -2.94 43.09
N LYS A 2 28.25 -3.86 43.96
CA LYS A 2 26.91 -4.51 43.85
C LYS A 2 25.71 -3.54 43.72
N LYS A 3 25.70 -2.42 44.45
CA LYS A 3 24.62 -1.41 44.40
C LYS A 3 24.56 -0.64 43.07
N ILE A 4 25.71 -0.46 42.39
CA ILE A 4 25.79 0.24 41.10
C ILE A 4 25.28 -0.68 39.99
N ILE A 5 25.61 -1.98 40.04
CA ILE A 5 25.10 -2.98 39.10
C ILE A 5 23.58 -3.11 39.20
N LEU A 6 23.02 -3.06 40.42
CA LEU A 6 21.57 -3.10 40.64
C LEU A 6 20.85 -1.87 40.06
N LEU A 7 21.45 -0.68 40.22
CA LEU A 7 20.91 0.57 39.64
C LEU A 7 20.96 0.56 38.10
N LEU A 8 22.04 0.01 37.53
CA LEU A 8 22.20 -0.11 36.08
C LEU A 8 21.20 -1.13 35.49
N ALA A 9 20.94 -2.24 36.19
CA ALA A 9 19.92 -3.22 35.81
C ALA A 9 18.50 -2.64 35.87
N LEU A 10 18.20 -1.79 36.86
CA LEU A 10 16.89 -1.16 36.97
C LEU A 10 16.64 -0.13 35.85
N LEU A 11 17.66 0.64 35.47
CA LEU A 11 17.59 1.59 34.36
C LEU A 11 17.33 0.92 33.00
N LEU A 12 17.88 -0.27 32.77
CA LEU A 12 17.69 -1.05 31.54
C LEU A 12 16.28 -1.66 31.39
N THR A 13 15.47 -1.70 32.45
CA THR A 13 14.11 -2.29 32.41
C THR A 13 12.99 -1.26 32.23
N THR A 14 13.29 0.04 32.30
CA THR A 14 12.27 1.10 32.18
C THR A 14 12.05 1.60 30.74
N SER A 15 12.79 1.05 29.77
CA SER A 15 12.87 1.60 28.40
C SER A 15 11.76 1.18 27.44
N CYS A 16 10.73 0.43 27.88
CA CYS A 16 9.72 -0.12 26.97
C CYS A 16 8.30 -0.03 27.54
N SER A 17 7.62 1.11 27.44
CA SER A 17 6.14 1.10 27.49
C SER A 17 5.43 2.32 26.87
N LEU A 18 6.02 2.99 25.89
CA LEU A 18 5.31 4.04 25.15
C LEU A 18 5.37 3.84 23.63
N THR A 19 4.96 2.66 23.16
CA THR A 19 4.36 2.55 21.83
C THR A 19 2.88 2.88 21.97
N GLY A 20 2.41 3.94 21.30
CA GLY A 20 0.98 4.26 21.29
C GLY A 20 0.18 3.05 20.82
N ARG A 21 -1.02 2.84 21.39
CA ARG A 21 -1.85 1.67 21.07
C ARG A 21 -2.19 1.55 19.59
N ASN A 22 -2.17 2.65 18.85
CA ASN A 22 -2.46 2.69 17.43
C ASN A 22 -1.35 3.44 16.71
N ILE A 23 -0.68 2.78 15.77
CA ILE A 23 0.47 3.30 15.05
C ILE A 23 0.21 3.22 13.56
N VAL A 24 0.70 4.21 12.81
CA VAL A 24 0.75 4.18 11.35
C VAL A 24 2.20 4.25 10.92
N GLN A 25 2.65 3.27 10.15
CA GLN A 25 3.98 3.23 9.57
C GLN A 25 3.90 3.55 8.09
N VAL A 26 4.84 4.35 7.59
CA VAL A 26 4.92 4.76 6.18
C VAL A 26 6.34 4.47 5.70
N ASN A 27 6.46 3.65 4.67
CA ASN A 27 7.74 3.25 4.11
C ASN A 27 7.71 3.33 2.58
N ASP A 28 8.87 3.49 1.97
CA ASP A 28 9.04 3.25 0.54
C ASP A 28 9.05 1.74 0.25
N PHE A 29 8.45 1.36 -0.87
CA PHE A 29 8.42 -0.02 -1.35
C PHE A 29 8.64 -0.05 -2.85
N GLU A 30 9.43 -1.00 -3.32
CA GLU A 30 9.80 -1.12 -4.73
C GLU A 30 9.51 -2.54 -5.21
N LEU A 31 8.70 -2.65 -6.27
CA LEU A 31 8.57 -3.89 -7.04
C LEU A 31 9.63 -3.86 -8.14
N ALA A 32 10.62 -4.74 -8.05
CA ALA A 32 11.82 -4.70 -8.87
C ALA A 32 11.66 -5.54 -10.14
N GLY A 33 11.80 -4.87 -11.29
CA GLY A 33 11.81 -5.50 -12.60
C GLY A 33 10.47 -6.09 -13.03
N GLY A 34 10.49 -6.71 -14.21
CA GLY A 34 9.32 -7.37 -14.77
C GLY A 34 9.57 -7.87 -16.18
N SER A 35 8.62 -8.62 -16.71
CA SER A 35 8.66 -9.10 -18.08
C SER A 35 7.26 -9.23 -18.68
N VAL A 36 7.21 -9.19 -20.02
CA VAL A 36 6.03 -9.47 -20.82
C VAL A 36 6.47 -10.04 -22.17
N GLY A 37 6.02 -11.24 -22.51
CA GLY A 37 6.50 -11.95 -23.70
C GLY A 37 8.02 -12.10 -23.72
N ASN A 38 8.66 -11.55 -24.76
CA ASN A 38 10.12 -11.59 -24.93
C ASN A 38 10.84 -10.34 -24.36
N SER A 39 10.10 -9.38 -23.80
CA SER A 39 10.64 -8.15 -23.24
C SER A 39 10.77 -8.27 -21.73
N SER A 40 11.86 -7.74 -21.17
CA SER A 40 12.08 -7.63 -19.73
C SER A 40 12.73 -6.29 -19.40
N TRP A 41 12.48 -5.81 -18.18
CA TRP A 41 13.05 -4.56 -17.68
C TRP A 41 13.59 -4.74 -16.26
N LYS A 42 14.47 -3.82 -15.88
CA LYS A 42 15.07 -3.75 -14.54
C LYS A 42 14.54 -2.59 -13.71
N ASP A 43 13.73 -1.72 -14.31
CA ASP A 43 13.08 -0.60 -13.64
C ASP A 43 12.20 -1.06 -12.48
N GLU A 44 11.97 -0.16 -11.54
CA GLU A 44 11.21 -0.41 -10.32
C GLU A 44 9.87 0.31 -10.37
N LEU A 45 8.80 -0.39 -9.95
CA LEU A 45 7.53 0.25 -9.66
C LEU A 45 7.58 0.76 -8.22
N LYS A 46 7.66 2.08 -8.09
CA LYS A 46 7.75 2.77 -6.80
C LYS A 46 6.37 2.90 -6.17
N LEU A 47 6.23 2.36 -4.96
CA LEU A 47 5.02 2.39 -4.16
C LEU A 47 5.36 2.96 -2.77
N LYS A 48 4.38 3.59 -2.12
CA LYS A 48 4.39 3.90 -0.70
C LYS A 48 3.62 2.81 0.03
N ARG A 49 4.25 2.13 0.98
CA ARG A 49 3.61 1.16 1.86
C ARG A 49 3.18 1.86 3.15
N ILE A 50 1.90 1.78 3.46
CA ILE A 50 1.35 2.34 4.69
C ILE A 50 0.62 1.24 5.45
N SER A 51 1.07 1.01 6.66
CA SER A 51 0.60 -0.08 7.51
C SER A 51 0.04 0.49 8.82
N TRP A 52 -1.17 0.08 9.19
CA TRP A 52 -1.84 0.44 10.43
C TRP A 52 -1.72 -0.71 11.42
N TYR A 53 -1.25 -0.39 12.63
CA TYR A 53 -1.02 -1.33 13.72
C TYR A 53 -1.88 -0.98 14.92
N GLN A 54 -2.66 -1.95 15.40
CA GLN A 54 -3.28 -1.90 16.72
C GLN A 54 -2.45 -2.76 17.68
N GLU A 55 -1.90 -2.11 18.70
CA GLU A 55 -0.84 -2.61 19.57
C GLU A 55 0.35 -3.09 18.73
N MET A 56 0.61 -4.40 18.69
CA MET A 56 1.66 -5.02 17.85
C MET A 56 1.11 -5.74 16.61
N THR A 57 -0.20 -5.66 16.36
CA THR A 57 -0.87 -6.39 15.27
C THR A 57 -1.15 -5.46 14.10
N MET A 58 -0.65 -5.79 12.92
CA MET A 58 -1.00 -5.09 11.68
C MET A 58 -2.45 -5.38 11.32
N VAL A 59 -3.32 -4.37 11.38
CA VAL A 59 -4.76 -4.50 11.12
C VAL A 59 -5.12 -4.18 9.67
N PHE A 60 -4.36 -3.31 9.03
CA PHE A 60 -4.55 -2.90 7.63
C PHE A 60 -3.21 -2.54 6.99
N ASP A 61 -3.07 -2.82 5.71
CA ASP A 61 -1.88 -2.43 4.94
C ASP A 61 -2.30 -2.00 3.53
N VAL A 62 -1.62 -0.98 2.99
CA VAL A 62 -1.79 -0.57 1.60
C VAL A 62 -0.46 -0.21 0.97
N LEU A 63 -0.20 -0.71 -0.23
CA LEU A 63 0.85 -0.25 -1.11
C LEU A 63 0.18 0.59 -2.20
N LEU A 64 0.55 1.87 -2.28
CA LEU A 64 -0.02 2.79 -3.26
C LEU A 64 1.09 3.43 -4.11
N GLY A 65 0.94 3.43 -5.43
CA GLY A 65 1.84 4.18 -6.31
C GLY A 65 1.16 4.60 -7.59
N GLU A 66 1.67 5.68 -8.19
CA GLU A 66 1.13 6.19 -9.44
C GLU A 66 1.54 5.29 -10.61
N VAL A 67 0.58 4.94 -11.45
CA VAL A 67 0.80 4.21 -12.69
C VAL A 67 0.80 5.22 -13.83
N THR A 68 1.96 5.37 -14.48
CA THR A 68 2.10 6.25 -15.64
C THR A 68 2.32 5.43 -16.92
N PRO A 69 1.85 5.91 -18.09
CA PRO A 69 2.11 5.25 -19.37
C PRO A 69 3.59 5.10 -19.73
N ASN A 70 4.47 5.87 -19.08
CA ASN A 70 5.91 5.84 -19.31
C ASN A 70 6.62 4.72 -18.52
N SER A 71 5.92 4.09 -17.57
CA SER A 71 6.48 2.99 -16.79
C SER A 71 6.46 1.69 -17.61
N PRO A 72 7.53 0.87 -17.61
CA PRO A 72 7.50 -0.46 -18.24
C PRO A 72 6.41 -1.39 -17.66
N PHE A 73 6.03 -1.19 -16.40
CA PHE A 73 4.92 -1.91 -15.76
C PHE A 73 3.56 -1.60 -16.40
N TYR A 74 3.47 -0.55 -17.22
CA TYR A 74 2.28 -0.27 -18.02
C TYR A 74 2.00 -1.39 -19.03
N ASP A 75 3.00 -2.21 -19.40
CA ASP A 75 2.82 -3.33 -20.32
C ASP A 75 2.20 -4.58 -19.71
N TRP A 76 2.05 -4.63 -18.38
CA TRP A 76 1.25 -5.68 -17.73
C TRP A 76 -0.26 -5.47 -17.88
N PHE A 77 -0.71 -4.28 -18.28
CA PHE A 77 -2.11 -4.02 -18.54
C PHE A 77 -2.51 -4.47 -19.94
N SER A 78 -3.69 -5.07 -20.05
CA SER A 78 -4.33 -5.36 -21.34
C SER A 78 -4.71 -4.09 -22.10
N THR A 79 -5.04 -4.24 -23.38
CA THR A 79 -5.51 -3.13 -24.21
C THR A 79 -6.75 -2.45 -23.63
N SER A 80 -7.73 -3.21 -23.09
CA SER A 80 -8.95 -2.64 -22.51
C SER A 80 -8.68 -1.90 -21.19
N GLU A 81 -7.79 -2.41 -20.35
CA GLU A 81 -7.36 -1.74 -19.12
C GLU A 81 -6.57 -0.46 -19.46
N LYS A 82 -5.66 -0.52 -20.44
CA LYS A 82 -4.92 0.66 -20.95
C LYS A 82 -5.87 1.74 -21.48
N VAL A 83 -6.97 1.38 -22.14
CA VAL A 83 -8.00 2.35 -22.58
C VAL A 83 -8.68 3.00 -21.38
N SER A 84 -9.01 2.22 -20.35
CA SER A 84 -9.61 2.73 -19.11
C SER A 84 -8.66 3.70 -18.40
N LEU A 85 -7.37 3.35 -18.29
CA LEU A 85 -6.34 4.18 -17.66
C LEU A 85 -6.10 5.51 -18.39
N LYS A 86 -6.22 5.53 -19.73
CA LYS A 86 -6.10 6.78 -20.52
C LYS A 86 -7.20 7.79 -20.23
N SER A 87 -8.35 7.35 -19.73
CA SER A 87 -9.44 8.24 -19.32
C SER A 87 -9.18 8.92 -17.98
N CYS A 88 -8.19 8.46 -17.23
CA CYS A 88 -7.83 8.98 -15.92
C CYS A 88 -6.83 10.13 -16.07
N SER A 89 -7.09 11.25 -15.39
CA SER A 89 -6.09 12.29 -15.16
C SER A 89 -4.97 11.79 -14.24
N LYS A 90 -5.29 10.95 -13.26
CA LYS A 90 -4.34 10.27 -12.38
C LYS A 90 -4.83 8.86 -12.06
N SER A 91 -3.90 7.91 -11.99
CA SER A 91 -4.18 6.51 -11.73
C SER A 91 -3.23 5.98 -10.66
N TYR A 92 -3.78 5.48 -9.56
CA TYR A 92 -3.00 4.90 -8.47
C TYR A 92 -3.26 3.39 -8.39
N LEU A 93 -2.20 2.60 -8.51
CA LEU A 93 -2.22 1.18 -8.16
C LEU A 93 -2.26 1.05 -6.65
N ALA A 94 -3.24 0.30 -6.15
CA ALA A 94 -3.39 -0.05 -4.76
C ALA A 94 -3.36 -1.57 -4.60
N LEU A 95 -2.46 -2.05 -3.74
CA LEU A 95 -2.55 -3.38 -3.15
C LEU A 95 -2.96 -3.17 -1.70
N TYR A 96 -4.11 -3.67 -1.26
CA TYR A 96 -4.61 -3.44 0.09
C TYR A 96 -5.06 -4.72 0.79
N TYR A 97 -4.74 -4.80 2.08
CA TYR A 97 -4.96 -5.94 2.94
C TYR A 97 -5.61 -5.52 4.26
N SER A 98 -6.44 -6.39 4.82
CA SER A 98 -7.01 -6.26 6.16
C SER A 98 -6.94 -7.62 6.85
N SER A 99 -6.32 -7.66 8.03
CA SER A 99 -6.30 -8.85 8.89
C SER A 99 -7.48 -8.86 9.89
N ALA A 100 -8.01 -7.67 10.21
CA ALA A 100 -9.05 -7.42 11.20
C ALA A 100 -10.09 -6.47 10.59
N SER A 101 -10.99 -7.02 9.78
CA SER A 101 -11.97 -6.25 9.01
C SER A 101 -13.01 -5.54 9.88
N GLU A 102 -13.18 -5.99 11.11
CA GLU A 102 -13.97 -5.34 12.17
C GLU A 102 -13.32 -4.05 12.71
N VAL A 103 -11.99 -3.92 12.59
CA VAL A 103 -11.25 -2.72 13.00
C VAL A 103 -11.13 -1.76 11.82
N ILE A 104 -10.53 -2.22 10.71
CA ILE A 104 -10.43 -1.47 9.47
C ILE A 104 -10.79 -2.41 8.30
N SER A 105 -11.98 -2.19 7.74
CA SER A 105 -12.42 -2.94 6.56
C SER A 105 -11.84 -2.36 5.27
N LYS A 106 -11.57 -3.25 4.30
CA LYS A 106 -11.21 -2.86 2.93
C LYS A 106 -12.27 -1.95 2.29
N ASN A 107 -13.54 -2.18 2.61
CA ASN A 107 -14.66 -1.36 2.11
C ASN A 107 -14.61 0.08 2.64
N ASN A 108 -14.15 0.31 3.87
CA ASN A 108 -14.00 1.66 4.40
C ASN A 108 -12.93 2.44 3.63
N PHE A 109 -11.79 1.80 3.34
CA PHE A 109 -10.74 2.39 2.50
C PHE A 109 -11.26 2.73 1.09
N ILE A 110 -11.96 1.80 0.44
CA ILE A 110 -12.55 2.04 -0.90
C ILE A 110 -13.55 3.19 -0.86
N LYS A 111 -14.44 3.23 0.14
CA LYS A 111 -15.43 4.30 0.30
C LYS A 111 -14.78 5.68 0.46
N GLN A 112 -13.70 5.76 1.24
CA GLN A 112 -12.96 7.01 1.41
C GLN A 112 -12.35 7.50 0.10
N ALA A 113 -11.74 6.60 -0.69
CA ALA A 113 -11.23 6.94 -2.01
C ALA A 113 -12.36 7.44 -2.94
N SER A 114 -13.49 6.72 -2.99
CA SER A 114 -14.63 7.12 -3.81
C SER A 114 -15.27 8.44 -3.38
N SER A 115 -15.36 8.73 -2.08
CA SER A 115 -15.86 10.03 -1.60
C SER A 115 -14.96 11.21 -1.99
N GLN A 116 -13.71 10.95 -2.35
CA GLN A 116 -12.75 11.95 -2.79
C GLN A 116 -12.66 12.05 -4.31
N GLY A 117 -13.50 11.33 -5.06
CA GLY A 117 -13.56 11.39 -6.53
C GLY A 117 -12.75 10.31 -7.24
N PHE A 118 -12.26 9.29 -6.53
CA PHE A 118 -11.57 8.16 -7.15
C PHE A 118 -12.54 7.01 -7.48
N GLU A 119 -12.60 6.63 -8.74
CA GLU A 119 -13.30 5.45 -9.21
C GLU A 119 -12.39 4.21 -9.11
N LYS A 120 -12.93 3.11 -8.58
CA LYS A 120 -12.20 1.84 -8.46
C LYS A 120 -12.34 1.04 -9.75
N TYR A 121 -11.23 0.68 -10.37
CA TYR A 121 -11.15 -0.25 -11.50
C TYR A 121 -10.47 -1.54 -11.05
N ILE A 122 -11.03 -2.68 -11.48
CA ILE A 122 -10.42 -4.00 -11.28
C ILE A 122 -9.57 -4.30 -12.51
N MET A 123 -8.28 -4.60 -12.30
CA MET A 123 -7.33 -4.87 -13.37
C MET A 123 -6.86 -6.32 -13.29
N ASN A 124 -7.57 -7.18 -14.00
CA ASN A 124 -7.37 -8.63 -13.94
C ASN A 124 -6.06 -9.08 -14.59
N GLU A 125 -5.66 -8.48 -15.71
CA GLU A 125 -4.42 -8.89 -16.39
C GLU A 125 -3.19 -8.39 -15.63
N PHE A 126 -3.24 -7.16 -15.11
CA PHE A 126 -2.19 -6.68 -14.20
C PHE A 126 -2.07 -7.57 -12.95
N ALA A 127 -3.20 -7.94 -12.33
CA ALA A 127 -3.21 -8.87 -11.20
C ALA A 127 -2.67 -10.26 -11.59
N GLY A 128 -2.97 -10.73 -12.80
CA GLY A 128 -2.41 -11.95 -13.38
C GLY A 128 -0.90 -11.89 -13.52
N ALA A 129 -0.37 -10.83 -14.13
CA ALA A 129 1.05 -10.59 -14.27
C ALA A 129 1.76 -10.51 -12.90
N LEU A 130 1.17 -9.79 -11.95
CA LEU A 130 1.71 -9.69 -10.60
C LEU A 130 1.78 -11.05 -9.89
N ARG A 131 0.80 -11.94 -10.07
CA ARG A 131 0.82 -13.30 -9.50
C ARG A 131 1.99 -14.15 -9.99
N LEU A 132 2.45 -13.89 -11.21
CA LEU A 132 3.59 -14.59 -11.81
C LEU A 132 4.93 -13.94 -11.45
N HIS A 133 4.92 -12.78 -10.78
CA HIS A 133 6.11 -12.05 -10.43
C HIS A 133 6.88 -12.75 -9.28
N PRO A 134 8.23 -12.82 -9.30
CA PRO A 134 9.02 -13.46 -8.25
C PRO A 134 8.75 -12.91 -6.84
N GLN A 135 8.51 -11.60 -6.76
CA GLN A 135 8.24 -10.93 -5.48
C GLN A 135 6.80 -11.13 -4.95
N TYR A 136 5.93 -11.83 -5.68
CA TYR A 136 4.53 -12.06 -5.28
C TYR A 136 4.44 -12.86 -3.98
N ILE A 137 5.11 -14.01 -3.95
CA ILE A 137 5.09 -14.92 -2.80
C ILE A 137 5.91 -14.34 -1.65
N THR A 138 7.07 -13.77 -1.94
CA THR A 138 7.98 -13.23 -0.91
C THR A 138 7.35 -12.08 -0.12
N ASN A 139 6.46 -11.31 -0.74
CA ASN A 139 5.74 -10.21 -0.09
C ASN A 139 4.31 -10.57 0.33
N SER A 140 3.94 -11.86 0.21
CA SER A 140 2.61 -12.35 0.57
C SER A 140 1.45 -11.63 -0.13
N PHE A 141 1.64 -11.23 -1.39
CA PHE A 141 0.63 -10.48 -2.15
C PHE A 141 -0.65 -11.29 -2.44
N GLN A 142 -0.65 -12.61 -2.21
CA GLN A 142 -1.87 -13.41 -2.21
C GLN A 142 -2.93 -12.98 -1.19
N LEU A 143 -2.54 -12.23 -0.16
CA LEU A 143 -3.46 -11.70 0.84
C LEU A 143 -4.09 -10.36 0.43
N TYR A 144 -3.55 -9.70 -0.59
CA TYR A 144 -3.90 -8.34 -0.97
C TYR A 144 -4.93 -8.34 -2.10
N ASP A 145 -5.89 -7.41 -2.00
CA ASP A 145 -6.73 -7.06 -3.12
C ASP A 145 -6.00 -6.03 -3.96
N ILE A 146 -6.13 -6.14 -5.28
CA ILE A 146 -5.47 -5.26 -6.25
C ILE A 146 -6.54 -4.43 -6.94
N ALA A 147 -6.35 -3.12 -6.97
CA ALA A 147 -7.22 -2.22 -7.72
C ALA A 147 -6.44 -1.01 -8.25
N ILE A 148 -7.01 -0.35 -9.25
CA ILE A 148 -6.61 0.99 -9.64
C ILE A 148 -7.66 1.98 -9.11
N PHE A 149 -7.18 3.03 -8.45
CA PHE A 149 -7.98 4.21 -8.14
C PHE A 149 -7.71 5.29 -9.19
N CYS A 150 -8.72 5.54 -10.01
CA CYS A 150 -8.67 6.46 -11.14
C CYS A 150 -9.41 7.76 -10.78
N SER A 151 -8.76 8.89 -11.02
CA SER A 151 -9.42 10.19 -10.99
C SER A 151 -9.54 10.76 -12.40
N LYS A 152 -10.76 11.14 -12.80
CA LYS A 152 -11.02 11.78 -14.11
C LYS A 152 -10.73 13.29 -14.10
N SER A 153 -10.87 13.94 -12.95
CA SER A 153 -10.51 15.34 -12.74
C SER A 153 -9.10 15.45 -12.17
N ASN A 154 -8.42 16.57 -12.41
CA ASN A 154 -7.22 16.90 -11.65
C ASN A 154 -7.65 17.32 -10.24
N LEU A 155 -7.85 16.31 -9.38
CA LEU A 155 -8.05 16.53 -7.97
C LEU A 155 -6.73 17.06 -7.44
N GLY A 156 -6.65 18.36 -7.18
CA GLY A 156 -5.45 18.99 -6.60
C GLY A 156 -5.10 18.47 -5.20
N ASN A 157 -5.89 17.54 -4.66
CA ASN A 157 -5.72 16.93 -3.36
C ASN A 157 -5.19 15.49 -3.52
N SER A 158 -4.19 15.17 -2.72
CA SER A 158 -3.77 13.81 -2.38
C SER A 158 -4.95 13.00 -1.84
N LEU A 159 -4.99 11.68 -2.13
CA LEU A 159 -5.94 10.79 -1.47
C LEU A 159 -5.70 10.89 0.04
N LYS A 160 -6.74 11.09 0.85
CA LYS A 160 -6.65 11.11 2.31
C LYS A 160 -7.29 9.86 2.88
N VAL A 161 -6.61 9.23 3.82
CA VAL A 161 -7.15 8.07 4.54
C VAL A 161 -7.15 8.36 6.03
N GLU A 162 -8.35 8.24 6.60
CA GLU A 162 -8.66 8.54 7.98
C GLU A 162 -9.33 7.33 8.61
N PHE A 163 -8.67 6.76 9.63
CA PHE A 163 -9.27 5.74 10.47
C PHE A 163 -9.35 6.25 11.91
N PRO A 164 -10.47 6.07 12.61
CA PRO A 164 -10.61 6.51 13.99
C PRO A 164 -9.46 5.99 14.85
N ASN A 165 -8.95 6.87 15.72
CA ASN A 165 -7.83 6.58 16.62
C ASN A 165 -6.48 6.30 15.94
N PHE A 166 -6.34 6.59 14.64
CA PHE A 166 -5.07 6.58 13.91
C PHE A 166 -4.76 7.99 13.39
N LYS A 167 -3.47 8.22 13.06
CA LYS A 167 -3.05 9.45 12.38
C LYS A 167 -3.58 9.44 10.94
N THR A 168 -4.16 10.56 10.49
CA THR A 168 -4.53 10.79 9.09
C THR A 168 -3.31 10.71 8.19
N ILE A 169 -3.44 9.98 7.08
CA ILE A 169 -2.42 9.89 6.03
C ILE A 169 -2.96 10.56 4.77
N SER A 170 -2.09 11.31 4.09
CA SER A 170 -2.36 11.88 2.77
C SER A 170 -1.31 11.36 1.80
N PHE A 171 -1.76 10.88 0.64
CA PHE A 171 -0.98 10.20 -0.38
C PHE A 171 -0.56 11.14 -1.52
#